data_AF-A0A8S2PPZ5-F1
#
_entry.id   AF-A0A8S2PPZ5-F1
#
_cell.length_a   1.000
_cell.length_b   1.000
_cell.length_c   1.000
_cell.angle_alpha   90.00
_cell.angle_beta   90.00
_cell.angle_gamma   90.00
#
_symmetry.space_group_name_H-M   'P 1'
#
loop_
_entity.id
_entity.type
_entity.pdbx_description
1 polymer ?
#
loop_
_entity_poly.entity_id
_entity_poly.type
_entity_poly.pdbx_seq_one_letter_code
_entity_poly.pdbx_strand_id
1 'polypeptide(L)' 'MTDDIKDSSKELDTWIEQLKECKQLQENHVKFLCDSAKDILSKESNVQEVRCPVTVCGDVHGQFHD' A
#
# COMPACT_ATOMS: atom_id res chain seq x y z
N MET A 1 7.34 -5.34 23.91
CA MET A 1 6.15 -5.37 23.02
C MET A 1 6.47 -4.61 21.73
N THR A 2 7.56 -4.96 21.05
CA THR A 2 8.06 -4.26 19.84
C THR A 2 8.37 -5.21 18.69
N ASP A 3 8.08 -6.50 18.85
CA ASP A 3 8.48 -7.54 17.91
C ASP A 3 7.39 -7.86 16.87
N ASP A 4 6.11 -7.56 17.13
CA ASP A 4 5.00 -7.89 16.22
C ASP A 4 4.89 -6.96 14.99
N ILE A 5 5.34 -5.71 15.08
CA ILE A 5 5.30 -4.75 13.94
C ILE A 5 6.41 -5.06 12.91
N LYS A 6 7.48 -5.73 13.34
CA LYS A 6 8.67 -5.97 12.51
C LYS A 6 8.50 -7.12 11.51
N ASP A 7 7.58 -8.04 11.77
CA ASP A 7 7.32 -9.22 10.93
C ASP A 7 6.44 -8.85 9.72
N SER A 8 5.32 -8.12 9.95
CA SER A 8 4.45 -7.67 8.86
C SER A 8 5.12 -6.72 7.87
N SER A 9 6.09 -5.90 8.31
CA SER A 9 6.83 -5.02 7.39
C SER A 9 7.60 -5.82 6.34
N LYS A 10 8.22 -6.95 6.71
CA LYS A 10 8.98 -7.78 5.78
C LYS A 10 8.09 -8.52 4.79
N GLU A 11 6.92 -8.96 5.24
CA GLU A 11 5.92 -9.59 4.39
C GLU A 11 5.38 -8.59 3.35
N LEU A 12 5.06 -7.36 3.77
CA LEU A 12 4.64 -6.30 2.86
C LEU A 12 5.74 -5.94 1.85
N ASP A 13 6.99 -5.85 2.29
CA ASP A 13 8.13 -5.62 1.38
C ASP A 13 8.22 -6.72 0.31
N THR A 14 8.00 -7.97 0.70
CA THR A 14 7.96 -9.12 -0.22
C THR A 14 6.81 -8.99 -1.23
N TRP A 15 5.63 -8.57 -0.78
CA TRP A 15 4.48 -8.34 -1.66
C TRP A 15 4.71 -7.20 -2.65
N ILE A 16 5.40 -6.14 -2.22
CA ILE A 16 5.79 -5.02 -3.08
C ILE A 16 6.76 -5.50 -4.17
N GLU A 17 7.77 -6.31 -3.82
CA GLU A 17 8.70 -6.89 -4.79
C GLU A 17 7.97 -7.80 -5.81
N GLN A 18 7.07 -8.64 -5.34
CA GLN A 18 6.25 -9.49 -6.21
C GLN A 18 5.38 -8.66 -7.18
N LEU A 19 4.71 -7.62 -6.69
CA LEU A 19 3.88 -6.73 -7.51
C LEU A 19 4.72 -5.92 -8.52
N LYS A 20 5.97 -5.56 -8.16
CA LYS A 20 6.92 -4.91 -9.08
C LYS A 20 7.27 -5.79 -10.28
N GLU A 21 7.27 -7.11 -10.10
CA GLU A 21 7.44 -8.09 -11.18
C GLU A 21 6.14 -8.37 -11.97
N CYS A 22 5.08 -7.58 -11.75
CA CYS A 22 3.76 -7.77 -12.35
C CYS A 22 3.12 -9.13 -11.99
N LYS A 23 3.46 -9.67 -10.81
CA LYS A 23 2.87 -10.91 -10.27
C LYS A 23 1.77 -10.57 -9.26
N GLN A 24 0.57 -11.06 -9.53
CA GLN A 24 -0.62 -10.78 -8.72
C GLN A 24 -0.52 -11.43 -7.33
N LEU A 25 -1.10 -10.78 -6.32
CA LEU A 25 -1.26 -11.37 -4.97
C LEU A 25 -2.45 -12.34 -4.94
N GLN A 26 -2.43 -13.26 -3.98
CA GLN A 26 -3.55 -14.16 -3.73
C GLN A 26 -4.73 -13.41 -3.08
N GLU A 27 -5.95 -13.91 -3.27
CA GLU A 27 -7.18 -13.25 -2.79
C GLU A 27 -7.18 -12.98 -1.27
N ASN A 28 -6.67 -13.92 -0.48
CA ASN A 28 -6.52 -13.76 0.96
C ASN A 28 -5.58 -12.60 1.34
N HIS A 29 -4.45 -12.48 0.63
CA HIS A 29 -3.47 -11.39 0.85
C HIS A 29 -4.06 -10.05 0.41
N VAL A 30 -4.78 -10.01 -0.71
CA VAL A 30 -5.50 -8.80 -1.17
C VAL A 30 -6.53 -8.37 -0.14
N LYS A 31 -7.32 -9.30 0.39
CA LYS A 31 -8.32 -9.00 1.42
C LYS A 31 -7.67 -8.40 2.67
N PHE A 32 -6.62 -9.03 3.18
CA PHE A 32 -5.88 -8.54 4.34
C PHE A 32 -5.28 -7.16 4.10
N LEU A 33 -4.68 -6.93 2.92
CA LEU A 33 -4.12 -5.65 2.51
C LEU A 33 -5.19 -4.56 2.47
N CYS A 34 -6.34 -4.84 1.83
CA CYS A 34 -7.45 -3.90 1.73
C CYS A 34 -8.05 -3.56 3.09
N ASP A 35 -8.21 -4.54 3.98
CA ASP A 35 -8.77 -4.29 5.32
C ASP A 35 -7.79 -3.45 6.17
N SER A 36 -6.49 -3.75 6.11
CA SER A 36 -5.46 -2.93 6.76
C SER A 36 -5.41 -1.51 6.20
N ALA A 37 -5.53 -1.35 4.89
CA ALA A 37 -5.54 -0.04 4.24
C ALA A 37 -6.77 0.79 4.62
N LYS A 38 -7.96 0.17 4.70
CA LYS A 38 -9.19 0.85 5.15
C LYS A 38 -9.03 1.42 6.57
N ASP A 39 -8.41 0.68 7.48
CA ASP A 39 -8.18 1.14 8.86
C ASP A 39 -7.23 2.35 8.93
N ILE A 40 -6.34 2.51 7.96
CA ILE A 40 -5.46 3.67 7.84
C ILE A 40 -6.21 4.84 7.20
N LEU A 41 -6.81 4.63 6.03
CA LEU A 41 -7.51 5.66 5.25
C LEU A 41 -8.74 6.21 5.98
N SER A 42 -9.41 5.40 6.82
CA SER A 42 -10.56 5.84 7.63
C SER A 42 -10.21 6.89 8.69
N LYS A 43 -8.92 7.02 9.04
CA LYS A 43 -8.42 8.05 9.98
C LYS A 43 -8.02 9.34 9.28
N GLU A 44 -7.96 9.32 7.95
CA GLU A 44 -7.64 10.50 7.14
C GLU A 44 -8.86 11.40 6.99
N SER A 45 -8.59 12.69 6.76
CA SER A 45 -9.64 13.67 6.57
C SER A 45 -10.04 13.77 5.10
N ASN A 46 -11.26 14.22 4.82
CA ASN A 46 -11.72 14.46 3.45
C ASN A 46 -10.84 15.48 2.68
N VAL A 47 -10.11 16.33 3.40
CA VAL A 47 -9.13 17.28 2.86
C VAL A 47 -7.81 17.06 3.58
N GLN A 48 -7.02 16.12 3.08
CA GLN A 48 -5.77 15.70 3.71
C GLN A 48 -4.63 16.70 3.46
N GLU A 49 -4.05 17.23 4.53
CA GLU A 49 -2.86 18.07 4.46
C GLU A 49 -1.62 17.20 4.20
N VAL A 50 -0.78 17.61 3.24
CA VAL A 50 0.47 16.95 2.89
C VAL A 50 1.62 17.96 2.88
N ARG A 51 2.74 17.62 3.52
CA ARG A 51 3.92 18.51 3.64
C ARG A 51 4.83 18.41 2.40
N CYS A 52 5.37 19.53 1.95
CA CYS A 52 6.33 19.60 0.84
C CYS A 52 7.76 19.13 1.26
N PRO A 53 8.60 18.64 0.32
CA PRO A 53 8.37 18.49 -1.13
C PRO A 53 7.62 17.20 -1.49
N VAL A 54 6.74 17.27 -2.50
CA VAL A 54 5.98 16.12 -3.01
C VAL A 54 5.94 16.10 -4.52
N THR A 55 5.81 14.91 -5.10
CA THR A 55 5.50 14.72 -6.51
C THR A 55 4.01 14.40 -6.65
N VAL A 56 3.30 15.19 -7.43
CA VAL A 56 1.88 14.98 -7.71
C VAL A 56 1.76 14.17 -9.00
N CYS A 57 1.12 13.00 -8.91
CA CYS A 57 0.82 12.14 -10.06
C CYS A 57 -0.68 12.19 -10.38
N GLY A 58 -1.03 12.19 -11.67
CA GLY A 58 -2.41 12.13 -12.14
C GLY A 58 -2.89 10.68 -12.33
N ASP A 59 -3.86 10.49 -13.22
CA ASP A 59 -4.44 9.17 -13.47
C ASP A 59 -3.43 8.18 -14.06
N VAL A 60 -3.49 6.93 -13.58
CA VAL A 60 -2.64 5.81 -14.06
C VAL A 60 -3.41 4.82 -14.94
N HIS A 61 -4.73 4.68 -14.76
CA HIS A 61 -5.61 3.79 -15.56
C HIS A 61 -5.11 2.33 -15.74
N GLY A 62 -4.40 1.77 -14.76
CA GLY A 62 -3.90 0.39 -14.80
C GLY A 62 -2.71 0.17 -15.74
N GLN A 63 -2.09 1.25 -16.21
CA GLN A 63 -0.90 1.21 -17.06
C GLN A 63 0.36 1.01 -16.20
N PHE A 64 0.63 -0.24 -15.82
CA PHE A 64 1.71 -0.55 -14.87
C PHE A 64 3.14 -0.22 -15.37
N HIS A 65 3.36 -0.22 -16.68
CA HIS A 65 4.68 0.02 -17.29
C HIS A 65 4.92 1.47 -17.74
N ASP A 66 3.90 2.33 -17.62
CA ASP A 66 3.96 3.74 -18.01
C ASP A 66 4.39 4.65 -16.84
#